data_AF-A0AA41Q7M8-F1
#
_entry.id   AF-A0AA41Q7M8-F1
#
_cell.length_a   1.000
_cell.length_b   1.000
_cell.length_c   1.000
_cell.angle_alpha   90.00
_cell.angle_beta   90.00
_cell.angle_gamma   90.00
#
_symmetry.space_group_name_H-M   'P 1'
#
loop_
_entity.id
_entity.type
_entity.pdbx_description
1 polymer ?
#
loop_
_entity_poly.entity_id
_entity_poly.type
_entity_poly.pdbx_seq_one_letter_code
_entity_poly.pdbx_strand_id
1 'polypeptide(L)'
;MTAPERSRPLVRTARRGRPDPRTPNGNAPFGSRRPGIRDRAFAVALRPTAACWKLAGLRHSAATLRHYYNRAGGRFAVDPEGPLATGPFRQVADRHLEEWRDLAVARWQESGGVEREFDATTNWHGVRIGKGDDLDWWLALRGLQYRMTGRIDITPGLGGDIPEVPDRAPDGAAEALVRVVYEVEVYKDWGFDKGEDEYGLSFTPLARLHEAGLAREYAVVGRSRPLVWAAPARAGAPGGAGMPEVPGA
;
A
#
# COMPACT_ATOMS: atom_id res chain seq x y z
N MET A 1 -13.22 -36.81 -12.31
CA MET A 1 -12.65 -35.96 -13.38
C MET A 1 -12.96 -34.51 -13.03
N THR A 2 -12.01 -33.81 -12.43
CA THR A 2 -12.11 -32.37 -12.16
C THR A 2 -11.84 -31.64 -13.48
N ALA A 3 -12.75 -30.76 -13.90
CA ALA A 3 -12.57 -29.97 -15.10
C ALA A 3 -11.28 -29.12 -14.99
N PRO A 4 -10.50 -28.97 -16.06
CA PRO A 4 -9.32 -28.11 -16.05
C PRO A 4 -9.76 -26.67 -15.75
N GLU A 5 -9.15 -26.09 -14.72
CA GLU A 5 -9.29 -24.68 -14.35
C GLU A 5 -8.88 -23.84 -15.57
N ARG A 6 -9.86 -23.27 -16.28
CA ARG A 6 -9.58 -22.33 -17.36
C ARG A 6 -8.86 -21.14 -16.74
N SER A 7 -7.58 -20.97 -17.08
CA SER A 7 -6.81 -19.78 -16.73
C SER A 7 -7.59 -18.54 -17.17
N ARG A 8 -8.14 -17.82 -16.19
CA ARG A 8 -8.93 -16.60 -16.41
C ARG A 8 -8.00 -15.49 -16.94
N PRO A 9 -8.48 -14.59 -17.80
CA PRO A 9 -7.66 -13.50 -18.31
C PRO A 9 -7.32 -12.53 -17.16
N LEU A 10 -6.05 -12.48 -16.76
CA LEU A 10 -5.53 -11.52 -15.79
C LEU A 10 -5.28 -10.18 -16.47
N VAL A 11 -6.03 -9.15 -16.08
CA VAL A 11 -5.84 -7.79 -16.59
C VAL A 11 -4.85 -7.03 -15.73
N ARG A 12 -3.82 -6.44 -16.36
CA ARG A 12 -2.96 -5.46 -15.71
C ARG A 12 -3.48 -4.06 -15.99
N THR A 13 -4.05 -3.41 -14.98
CA THR A 13 -4.82 -2.17 -15.19
C THR A 13 -3.97 -0.91 -15.09
N ALA A 14 -2.87 -0.93 -14.34
CA ALA A 14 -2.00 0.22 -14.18
C ALA A 14 -0.89 0.26 -15.25
N ARG A 15 -0.95 1.23 -16.17
CA ARG A 15 0.17 1.54 -17.10
C ARG A 15 1.40 2.11 -16.37
N ARG A 16 1.19 2.63 -15.16
CA ARG A 16 2.23 3.20 -14.29
C ARG A 16 2.58 2.20 -13.18
N GLY A 17 3.70 2.42 -12.49
CA GLY A 17 4.21 1.52 -11.46
C GLY A 17 5.42 0.71 -11.93
N ARG A 18 6.04 -0.02 -11.01
CA ARG A 18 7.25 -0.82 -11.25
C ARG A 18 6.92 -2.31 -11.28
N PRO A 19 7.64 -3.11 -12.09
CA PRO A 19 7.50 -4.57 -12.05
C PRO A 19 8.11 -5.19 -10.79
N ASP A 20 9.13 -4.54 -10.21
CA ASP A 20 9.84 -4.97 -9.00
C ASP A 20 9.64 -3.91 -7.89
N PRO A 21 9.23 -4.32 -6.66
CA PRO A 21 9.07 -3.38 -5.56
C PRO A 21 10.39 -2.92 -4.92
N ARG A 22 11.52 -3.53 -5.26
CA ARG A 22 12.80 -3.17 -4.67
C ARG A 22 13.21 -1.75 -5.03
N THR A 23 13.78 -1.07 -4.05
CA THR A 23 14.36 0.25 -4.21
C THR A 23 15.88 0.16 -4.18
N PRO A 24 16.61 0.90 -5.03
CA PRO A 24 18.07 0.98 -4.94
C PRO A 24 18.47 1.41 -3.52
N ASN A 25 19.51 0.77 -2.98
CA ASN A 25 20.09 1.10 -1.69
C ASN A 25 21.54 1.55 -1.91
N GLY A 26 21.89 2.75 -1.44
CA GLY A 26 23.23 3.34 -1.58
C GLY A 26 24.21 2.96 -0.48
N ASN A 27 23.79 2.16 0.50
CA ASN A 27 24.60 1.77 1.64
C ASN A 27 25.61 0.67 1.28
N ALA A 28 26.75 0.68 1.99
CA ALA A 28 27.70 -0.41 1.84
C ALA A 28 27.13 -1.70 2.48
N PRO A 29 27.61 -2.89 2.08
CA PRO A 29 27.11 -4.14 2.64
C PRO A 29 27.21 -4.22 4.17
N PHE A 30 26.32 -5.00 4.79
CA PHE A 30 26.31 -5.26 6.23
C PHE A 30 27.68 -5.75 6.73
N GLY A 31 28.21 -5.13 7.78
CA GLY A 31 29.49 -5.54 8.38
C GLY A 31 30.72 -5.28 7.51
N SER A 32 30.59 -4.52 6.41
CA SER A 32 31.71 -4.16 5.52
C SER A 32 32.77 -3.27 6.17
N ARG A 33 32.45 -2.59 7.29
CA ARG A 33 33.41 -1.79 8.05
C ARG A 33 33.53 -2.25 9.50
N ARG A 34 34.68 -2.02 10.12
CA ARG A 34 34.87 -2.27 11.55
C ARG A 34 34.14 -1.21 12.40
N PRO A 35 33.45 -1.59 13.49
CA PRO A 35 32.79 -0.64 14.39
C PRO A 35 33.82 0.17 15.18
N GLY A 36 33.73 1.50 15.10
CA GLY A 36 34.47 2.42 15.96
C GLY A 36 33.81 2.63 17.32
N ILE A 37 34.50 3.33 18.23
CA ILE A 37 33.97 3.65 19.57
C ILE A 37 32.67 4.47 19.46
N ARG A 38 32.63 5.45 18.55
CA ARG A 38 31.45 6.29 18.31
C ARG A 38 30.24 5.46 17.85
N ASP A 39 30.45 4.46 16.99
CA ASP A 39 29.38 3.59 16.51
C ASP A 39 28.79 2.74 17.65
N ARG A 40 29.67 2.20 18.50
CA ARG A 40 29.24 1.42 19.67
C ARG A 40 28.49 2.28 20.68
N ALA A 41 29.01 3.47 20.99
CA ALA A 41 28.34 4.42 21.88
C ALA A 41 26.96 4.82 21.35
N PHE A 42 26.87 5.13 20.05
CA PHE A 42 25.60 5.47 19.40
C PHE A 42 24.62 4.29 19.41
N ALA A 43 25.08 3.08 19.10
CA ALA A 43 24.24 1.87 19.16
C ALA A 43 23.69 1.61 20.57
N VAL A 44 24.49 1.85 21.62
CA VAL A 44 24.04 1.72 23.01
C VAL A 44 23.01 2.80 23.36
N ALA A 45 23.27 4.05 22.97
CA ALA A 45 22.37 5.18 23.24
C ALA A 45 21.00 5.03 22.56
N LEU A 46 20.93 4.33 21.44
CA LEU A 46 19.69 4.12 20.67
C LEU A 46 18.80 2.97 21.19
N ARG A 47 19.34 2.04 21.98
CA ARG A 47 18.56 0.91 22.52
C ARG A 47 17.31 1.32 23.31
N PRO A 48 17.36 2.31 24.24
CA PRO A 48 16.17 2.71 24.98
C PRO A 48 15.09 3.34 24.09
N THR A 49 15.45 3.87 22.91
CA THR A 49 14.50 4.54 22.00
C THR A 49 13.29 3.67 21.67
N ALA A 50 13.50 2.38 21.35
CA ALA A 50 12.38 1.51 21.03
C ALA A 50 11.47 1.23 22.23
N ALA A 51 12.02 1.20 23.45
CA ALA A 51 11.21 1.07 24.66
C ALA A 51 10.39 2.35 24.92
N CYS A 52 11.02 3.52 24.77
CA CYS A 52 10.35 4.82 24.89
C CYS A 52 9.23 4.97 23.85
N TRP A 53 9.47 4.59 22.59
CA TRP A 53 8.45 4.60 21.53
C TRP A 53 7.28 3.69 21.86
N LYS A 54 7.54 2.47 22.36
CA LYS A 54 6.48 1.56 22.80
C LYS A 54 5.64 2.18 23.93
N LEU A 55 6.28 2.83 24.90
CA LEU A 55 5.59 3.53 26.00
C LEU A 55 4.77 4.74 25.51
N ALA A 56 5.22 5.41 24.46
CA ALA A 56 4.51 6.49 23.79
C ALA A 56 3.38 6.01 22.84
N GLY A 57 3.12 4.70 22.77
CA GLY A 57 2.09 4.13 21.90
C GLY A 57 2.53 3.87 20.45
N LEU A 58 3.79 4.16 20.10
CA LEU A 58 4.37 3.96 18.76
C LEU A 58 4.84 2.52 18.59
N ARG A 59 3.87 1.60 18.54
CA ARG A 59 4.10 0.15 18.59
C ARG A 59 4.83 -0.35 17.36
N HIS A 60 4.47 0.14 16.18
CA HIS A 60 5.03 -0.32 14.91
C HIS A 60 6.45 0.20 14.74
N SER A 61 6.68 1.47 15.05
CA SER A 61 8.00 2.10 15.09
C SER A 61 8.94 1.39 16.06
N ALA A 62 8.45 1.08 17.26
CA ALA A 62 9.22 0.34 18.24
C ALA A 62 9.56 -1.08 17.77
N ALA A 63 8.66 -1.74 17.02
CA ALA A 63 8.89 -3.08 16.50
C ALA A 63 9.92 -3.09 15.36
N THR A 64 9.78 -2.19 14.38
CA THR A 64 10.73 -2.04 13.26
C THR A 64 12.12 -1.66 13.77
N LEU A 65 12.20 -0.73 14.72
CA LEU A 65 13.47 -0.32 15.31
C LEU A 65 14.16 -1.45 16.11
N ARG A 66 13.39 -2.24 16.87
CA ARG A 66 13.95 -3.42 17.55
C ARG A 66 14.45 -4.45 16.56
N HIS A 67 13.70 -4.70 15.49
CA HIS A 67 14.10 -5.66 14.46
C HIS A 67 15.43 -5.26 13.79
N TYR A 68 15.59 -3.96 13.53
CA TYR A 68 16.85 -3.39 13.03
C TYR A 68 18.04 -3.70 13.97
N TYR A 69 17.87 -3.50 15.28
CA TYR A 69 18.93 -3.73 16.26
C TYR A 69 19.21 -5.20 16.58
N ASN A 70 18.29 -6.12 16.27
CA ASN A 70 18.49 -7.55 16.49
C ASN A 70 19.47 -8.17 15.49
N ARG A 71 19.90 -7.44 14.45
CA ARG A 71 20.93 -7.84 13.46
C ARG A 71 20.62 -9.08 12.63
N ALA A 72 19.44 -9.68 12.78
CA ALA A 72 19.07 -10.87 12.02
C ALA A 72 18.93 -10.58 10.52
N GLY A 73 18.41 -9.40 10.15
CA GLY A 73 18.16 -9.02 8.75
C GLY A 73 17.08 -9.86 8.06
N GLY A 74 16.37 -10.71 8.81
CA GLY A 74 15.24 -11.48 8.31
C GLY A 74 14.08 -10.55 7.91
N ARG A 75 13.15 -11.07 7.11
CA ARG A 75 11.97 -10.31 6.71
C ARG A 75 11.15 -9.90 7.94
N PHE A 76 10.63 -8.68 7.92
CA PHE A 76 9.70 -8.18 8.93
C PHE A 76 8.29 -8.18 8.36
N ALA A 77 7.41 -8.99 8.94
CA ALA A 77 6.03 -9.10 8.48
C ALA A 77 5.17 -7.98 9.08
N VAL A 78 4.38 -7.31 8.25
CA VAL A 78 3.35 -6.35 8.66
C VAL A 78 2.00 -6.76 8.11
N ASP A 79 0.94 -6.41 8.82
CA ASP A 79 -0.42 -6.48 8.31
C ASP A 79 -0.70 -5.25 7.44
N PRO A 80 -0.94 -5.40 6.13
CA PRO A 80 -1.20 -4.28 5.24
C PRO A 80 -2.47 -3.49 5.57
N GLU A 81 -3.42 -4.07 6.32
CA GLU A 81 -4.63 -3.35 6.73
C GLU A 81 -4.30 -2.13 7.60
N GLY A 82 -3.22 -2.19 8.39
CA GLY A 82 -2.75 -1.07 9.21
C GLY A 82 -2.31 0.14 8.38
N PRO A 83 -1.30 0.02 7.50
CA PRO A 83 -0.91 1.11 6.61
C PRO A 83 -2.03 1.53 5.66
N LEU A 84 -2.84 0.60 5.17
CA LEU A 84 -3.99 0.90 4.30
C LEU A 84 -5.02 1.79 4.98
N ALA A 85 -5.15 1.72 6.31
CA ALA A 85 -6.04 2.58 7.06
C ALA A 85 -5.60 4.05 7.07
N THR A 86 -4.34 4.37 6.73
CA THR A 86 -3.84 5.75 6.63
C THR A 86 -4.51 6.50 5.47
N GLY A 87 -4.71 7.82 5.63
CA GLY A 87 -5.38 8.66 4.63
C GLY A 87 -4.77 8.55 3.23
N PRO A 88 -3.45 8.76 3.06
CA PRO A 88 -2.82 8.70 1.74
C PRO A 88 -2.91 7.33 1.08
N PHE A 89 -2.76 6.23 1.83
CA PHE A 89 -2.82 4.90 1.25
C PHE A 89 -4.26 4.53 0.88
N ARG A 90 -5.23 4.80 1.77
CA ARG A 90 -6.64 4.58 1.45
C ARG A 90 -7.06 5.30 0.16
N GLN A 91 -6.72 6.58 0.03
CA GLN A 91 -7.07 7.37 -1.16
C GLN A 91 -6.51 6.80 -2.47
N VAL A 92 -5.28 6.29 -2.48
CA VAL A 92 -4.70 5.69 -3.70
C VAL A 92 -5.28 4.30 -3.98
N ALA A 93 -5.63 3.52 -2.95
CA ALA A 93 -6.31 2.24 -3.10
C ALA A 93 -7.73 2.42 -3.64
N ASP A 94 -8.49 3.38 -3.09
CA ASP A 94 -9.85 3.72 -3.54
C ASP A 94 -9.86 4.13 -5.02
N ARG A 95 -8.88 4.94 -5.45
CA ARG A 95 -8.73 5.30 -6.87
C ARG A 95 -8.53 4.09 -7.78
N HIS A 96 -7.72 3.12 -7.36
CA HIS A 96 -7.55 1.89 -8.15
C HIS A 96 -8.82 1.03 -8.18
N LEU A 97 -9.61 1.02 -7.10
CA LEU A 97 -10.89 0.33 -7.07
C LEU A 97 -11.93 1.02 -7.98
N GLU A 98 -11.93 2.34 -8.03
CA GLU A 98 -12.72 3.13 -8.99
C GLU A 98 -12.30 2.85 -10.44
N GLU A 99 -10.99 2.82 -10.74
CA GLU A 99 -10.46 2.45 -12.06
C GLU A 99 -10.88 1.03 -12.45
N TRP A 100 -10.86 0.08 -11.50
CA TRP A 100 -11.33 -1.28 -11.71
C TRP A 100 -12.83 -1.36 -11.94
N ARG A 101 -13.62 -0.54 -11.26
CA ARG A 101 -15.06 -0.39 -11.52
C ARG A 101 -15.31 0.09 -12.93
N ASP A 102 -14.67 1.18 -13.35
CA ASP A 102 -14.88 1.76 -14.67
C ASP A 102 -14.49 0.78 -15.78
N LEU A 103 -13.39 0.05 -15.59
CA LEU A 103 -13.00 -1.05 -16.46
C LEU A 103 -14.06 -2.16 -16.51
N ALA A 104 -14.61 -2.54 -15.35
CA ALA A 104 -15.63 -3.58 -15.26
C ALA A 104 -16.89 -3.19 -16.05
N VAL A 105 -17.37 -1.96 -15.86
CA VAL A 105 -18.54 -1.42 -16.55
C VAL A 105 -18.30 -1.40 -18.06
N ALA A 106 -17.13 -0.92 -18.51
CA ALA A 106 -16.79 -0.88 -19.94
C ALA A 106 -16.81 -2.29 -20.56
N ARG A 107 -16.13 -3.26 -19.95
CA ARG A 107 -16.09 -4.65 -20.47
C ARG A 107 -17.46 -5.33 -20.48
N TRP A 108 -18.26 -5.07 -19.45
CA TRP A 108 -19.63 -5.58 -19.39
C TRP A 108 -20.50 -5.01 -20.51
N GLN A 109 -20.41 -3.71 -20.78
CA GLN A 109 -21.13 -3.07 -21.88
C GLN A 109 -20.65 -3.55 -23.26
N GLU A 110 -19.33 -3.59 -23.49
CA GLU A 110 -18.73 -4.05 -24.74
C GLU A 110 -19.06 -5.51 -25.07
N SER A 111 -19.20 -6.35 -24.05
CA SER A 111 -19.57 -7.76 -24.21
C SER A 111 -21.09 -8.00 -24.28
N GLY A 112 -21.92 -6.94 -24.29
CA GLY A 112 -23.38 -7.09 -24.25
C GLY A 112 -23.89 -7.78 -22.98
N GLY A 113 -23.17 -7.63 -21.87
CA GLY A 113 -23.51 -8.18 -20.56
C GLY A 113 -23.05 -9.62 -20.29
N VAL A 114 -22.24 -10.19 -21.20
CA VAL A 114 -21.73 -11.57 -21.13
C VAL A 114 -20.53 -11.67 -20.18
N GLU A 115 -19.58 -10.73 -20.23
CA GLU A 115 -18.42 -10.72 -19.35
C GLU A 115 -18.78 -10.08 -18.00
N ARG A 116 -18.90 -10.93 -16.96
CA ARG A 116 -19.30 -10.51 -15.61
C ARG A 116 -18.24 -10.72 -14.55
N GLU A 117 -17.22 -11.52 -14.85
CA GLU A 117 -16.14 -11.83 -13.93
C GLU A 117 -14.78 -11.78 -14.64
N PHE A 118 -13.81 -11.10 -14.03
CA PHE A 118 -12.42 -11.17 -14.46
C PHE A 118 -11.47 -10.80 -13.30
N ASP A 119 -10.20 -11.20 -13.44
CA ASP A 119 -9.18 -10.91 -12.45
C ASP A 119 -8.36 -9.69 -12.88
N ALA A 120 -7.99 -8.85 -11.91
CA ALA A 120 -7.21 -7.65 -12.11
C ALA A 120 -6.03 -7.58 -11.14
N THR A 121 -4.92 -6.99 -11.60
CA THR A 121 -3.77 -6.70 -10.75
C THR A 121 -3.13 -5.38 -11.15
N THR A 122 -2.61 -4.65 -10.16
CA THR A 122 -1.78 -3.47 -10.40
C THR A 122 -0.30 -3.84 -10.51
N ASN A 123 0.53 -2.90 -10.99
CA ASN A 123 1.98 -3.00 -10.80
C ASN A 123 2.33 -2.63 -9.34
N TRP A 124 3.62 -2.58 -8.99
CA TRP A 124 4.01 -2.02 -7.70
C TRP A 124 3.97 -0.48 -7.73
N HIS A 125 3.30 0.10 -6.75
CA HIS A 125 3.13 1.54 -6.60
C HIS A 125 3.69 2.01 -5.26
N GLY A 126 4.34 3.17 -5.26
CA GLY A 126 4.82 3.79 -4.03
C GLY A 126 3.75 4.64 -3.39
N VAL A 127 3.61 4.52 -2.07
CA VAL A 127 2.84 5.47 -1.24
C VAL A 127 3.75 6.04 -0.15
N ARG A 128 3.63 7.34 0.11
CA ARG A 128 4.29 8.03 1.22
C ARG A 128 3.28 8.23 2.34
N ILE A 129 3.72 8.03 3.57
CA ILE A 129 2.94 8.26 4.79
C ILE A 129 3.66 9.38 5.51
N GLY A 130 3.04 10.54 5.60
CA GLY A 130 3.59 11.69 6.30
C GLY A 130 3.34 11.61 7.80
N LYS A 131 4.12 12.39 8.56
CA LYS A 131 3.97 12.55 10.01
C LYS A 131 2.55 12.96 10.43
N GLY A 132 1.91 13.81 9.63
CA GLY A 132 0.55 14.29 9.88
C GLY A 132 -0.53 13.26 9.58
N ASP A 133 -0.22 12.22 8.80
CA ASP A 133 -1.16 11.16 8.44
C ASP A 133 -1.24 10.10 9.54
N ASP A 134 -0.07 9.61 9.97
CA ASP A 134 0.06 8.66 11.07
C ASP A 134 1.52 8.66 11.60
N LEU A 135 1.71 9.13 12.84
CA LEU A 135 3.03 9.26 13.45
C LEU A 135 3.75 7.91 13.60
N ASP A 136 3.02 6.84 13.93
CA ASP A 136 3.62 5.52 14.14
C ASP A 136 4.01 4.89 12.80
N TRP A 137 3.13 4.91 11.80
CA TRP A 137 3.47 4.38 10.47
C TRP A 137 4.50 5.21 9.73
N TRP A 138 4.51 6.53 9.93
CA TRP A 138 5.55 7.40 9.37
C TRP A 138 6.93 7.05 9.96
N LEU A 139 7.07 6.96 11.29
CA LEU A 139 8.35 6.56 11.91
C LEU A 139 8.72 5.11 11.58
N ALA A 140 7.73 4.22 11.48
CA ALA A 140 7.97 2.81 11.16
C ALA A 140 8.42 2.60 9.72
N LEU A 141 7.78 3.23 8.74
CA LEU A 141 7.97 2.93 7.32
C LEU A 141 8.25 4.17 6.45
N ARG A 142 7.75 5.37 6.78
CA ARG A 142 7.79 6.61 5.96
C ARG A 142 7.07 6.53 4.60
N GLY A 143 7.06 5.34 4.00
CA GLY A 143 6.47 5.01 2.72
C GLY A 143 6.83 3.57 2.36
N LEU A 144 6.03 2.97 1.50
CA LEU A 144 6.14 1.57 1.08
C LEU A 144 5.73 1.41 -0.38
N GLN A 145 6.12 0.29 -0.98
CA GLN A 145 5.54 -0.16 -2.23
C GLN A 145 4.36 -1.07 -1.94
N TYR A 146 3.30 -0.97 -2.74
CA TYR A 146 2.15 -1.86 -2.65
C TYR A 146 1.71 -2.35 -4.03
N ARG A 147 0.99 -3.47 -4.04
CA ARG A 147 0.29 -4.01 -5.20
C ARG A 147 -1.08 -4.51 -4.77
N MET A 148 -2.08 -4.33 -5.62
CA MET A 148 -3.43 -4.85 -5.43
C MET A 148 -3.70 -5.94 -6.44
N THR A 149 -4.25 -7.06 -5.99
CA THR A 149 -4.74 -8.13 -6.86
C THR A 149 -6.14 -8.47 -6.43
N GLY A 150 -7.09 -8.56 -7.36
CA GLY A 150 -8.47 -8.84 -7.01
C GLY A 150 -9.28 -9.47 -8.13
N ARG A 151 -10.38 -10.06 -7.72
CA ARG A 151 -11.43 -10.56 -8.60
C ARG A 151 -12.56 -9.55 -8.63
N ILE A 152 -12.98 -9.18 -9.84
CA ILE A 152 -14.07 -8.26 -10.09
C ILE A 152 -15.27 -9.08 -10.58
N ASP A 153 -16.44 -8.80 -10.01
CA ASP A 153 -17.72 -9.43 -10.31
C ASP A 153 -18.76 -8.32 -10.55
N ILE A 154 -19.59 -8.47 -11.58
CA ILE A 154 -20.68 -7.58 -11.90
C ILE A 154 -21.98 -8.36 -11.78
N THR A 155 -22.75 -8.02 -10.75
CA THR A 155 -24.10 -8.55 -10.57
C THR A 155 -25.08 -7.59 -11.24
N PRO A 156 -25.75 -7.99 -12.34
CA PRO A 156 -26.80 -7.17 -12.92
C PRO A 156 -27.89 -6.93 -11.88
N GLY A 157 -28.40 -5.71 -11.81
CA GLY A 157 -29.57 -5.44 -11.00
C GLY A 157 -30.74 -6.26 -11.53
N LEU A 158 -31.08 -7.35 -10.86
CA LEU A 158 -32.40 -7.95 -11.00
C LEU A 158 -33.35 -6.98 -10.29
N GLY A 159 -34.47 -6.64 -10.91
CA GLY A 159 -35.49 -5.74 -10.37
C GLY A 159 -36.23 -6.28 -9.11
N GLY A 160 -35.53 -6.93 -8.18
CA GLY A 160 -36.07 -7.48 -6.94
C GLY A 160 -35.01 -7.63 -5.86
N ASP A 161 -35.36 -7.20 -4.65
CA ASP A 161 -34.75 -7.45 -3.34
C ASP A 161 -33.22 -7.34 -3.23
N ILE A 162 -32.70 -6.11 -3.42
CA ILE A 162 -31.40 -5.71 -2.88
C ILE A 162 -31.66 -5.08 -1.49
N PRO A 163 -30.86 -5.39 -0.44
CA PRO A 163 -30.95 -4.71 0.85
C PRO A 163 -30.91 -3.19 0.67
N GLU A 164 -31.80 -2.46 1.36
CA GLU A 164 -31.95 -1.01 1.26
C GLU A 164 -30.60 -0.29 1.27
N VAL A 165 -30.23 0.26 0.12
CA VAL A 165 -29.22 1.32 0.03
C VAL A 165 -29.99 2.64 0.17
N PRO A 166 -29.69 3.47 1.19
CA PRO A 166 -30.27 4.80 1.27
C PRO A 166 -29.84 5.60 0.03
N ASP A 167 -30.77 6.36 -0.57
CA ASP A 167 -30.60 7.17 -1.79
C ASP A 167 -30.81 6.45 -3.13
N ARG A 168 -31.92 5.70 -3.26
CA ARG A 168 -32.40 5.19 -4.54
C ARG A 168 -32.93 6.32 -5.44
N ALA A 169 -32.40 6.44 -6.65
CA ALA A 169 -32.93 7.35 -7.67
C ALA A 169 -34.32 6.86 -8.17
N PRO A 170 -35.22 7.76 -8.62
CA PRO A 170 -36.63 7.43 -8.86
C PRO A 170 -36.92 6.56 -10.09
N ASP A 171 -35.95 6.32 -10.97
CA ASP A 171 -36.16 5.53 -12.19
C ASP A 171 -35.77 4.06 -11.96
N GLY A 172 -36.79 3.20 -11.91
CA GLY A 172 -36.74 1.78 -11.51
C GLY A 172 -35.90 0.79 -12.33
N ALA A 173 -34.81 1.21 -12.97
CA ALA A 173 -33.79 0.28 -13.44
C ALA A 173 -32.92 -0.17 -12.25
N ALA A 174 -32.92 -1.46 -11.93
CA ALA A 174 -31.99 -1.97 -10.93
C ALA A 174 -30.56 -1.81 -11.45
N GLU A 175 -29.77 -0.99 -10.75
CA GLU A 175 -28.38 -0.73 -11.13
C GLU A 175 -27.55 -1.99 -10.92
N ALA A 176 -26.72 -2.34 -11.91
CA ALA A 176 -25.75 -3.40 -11.72
C ALA A 176 -24.79 -3.00 -10.58
N LEU A 177 -24.34 -3.97 -9.80
CA LEU A 177 -23.39 -3.80 -8.71
C LEU A 177 -22.04 -4.36 -9.14
N VAL A 178 -20.99 -3.55 -9.04
CA VAL A 178 -19.61 -4.03 -9.18
C VAL A 178 -19.09 -4.39 -7.81
N ARG A 179 -18.69 -5.65 -7.63
CA ARG A 179 -18.09 -6.17 -6.42
C ARG A 179 -16.65 -6.58 -6.70
N VAL A 180 -15.73 -6.11 -5.87
CA VAL A 180 -14.31 -6.43 -5.94
C VAL A 180 -13.89 -7.15 -4.67
N VAL A 181 -13.34 -8.36 -4.81
CA VAL A 181 -12.63 -9.05 -3.73
C VAL A 181 -11.14 -8.94 -4.01
N TYR A 182 -10.40 -8.22 -3.17
CA TYR A 182 -9.00 -7.90 -3.43
C TYR A 182 -8.10 -8.17 -2.23
N GLU A 183 -6.82 -8.35 -2.52
CA GLU A 183 -5.76 -8.43 -1.53
C GLU A 183 -4.73 -7.35 -1.82
N VAL A 184 -4.10 -6.87 -0.76
CA VAL A 184 -3.02 -5.88 -0.82
C VAL A 184 -1.73 -6.56 -0.39
N GLU A 185 -0.73 -6.50 -1.25
CA GLU A 185 0.65 -6.86 -0.92
C GLU A 185 1.46 -5.59 -0.68
N VAL A 186 2.33 -5.60 0.33
CA VAL A 186 3.25 -4.49 0.62
C VAL A 186 4.68 -4.97 0.69
N TYR A 187 5.59 -4.09 0.28
CA TYR A 187 7.03 -4.32 0.30
C TYR A 187 7.77 -3.02 0.61
N LYS A 188 8.85 -3.11 1.39
CA LYS A 188 9.81 -2.01 1.55
C LYS A 188 11.19 -2.58 1.85
N ASP A 189 12.22 -2.10 1.15
CA ASP A 189 13.59 -2.22 1.63
C ASP A 189 13.77 -1.23 2.78
N TRP A 190 13.72 -1.73 4.01
CA TRP A 190 13.80 -0.90 5.20
C TRP A 190 15.26 -0.65 5.54
N GLY A 191 15.62 0.63 5.56
CA GLY A 191 16.96 1.10 5.87
C GLY A 191 17.02 2.60 6.08
N PHE A 192 18.25 3.07 6.23
CA PHE A 192 18.59 4.47 6.44
C PHE A 192 19.61 4.87 5.40
N ASP A 193 19.21 5.60 4.36
CA ASP A 193 20.12 5.95 3.28
C ASP A 193 21.10 7.05 3.71
N LYS A 194 22.40 6.85 3.42
CA LYS A 194 23.42 7.87 3.70
C LYS A 194 23.15 9.15 2.91
N GLY A 195 23.40 10.30 3.54
CA GLY A 195 23.19 11.60 2.92
C GLY A 195 21.74 12.07 2.93
N GLU A 196 20.80 11.21 3.30
CA GLU A 196 19.45 11.62 3.63
C GLU A 196 19.35 12.07 5.09
N ASP A 197 18.40 12.94 5.34
CA ASP A 197 18.00 13.40 6.66
C ASP A 197 16.49 13.61 6.72
N GLU A 198 15.98 13.62 7.93
CA GLU A 198 14.57 13.89 8.18
C GLU A 198 14.47 14.75 9.45
N TYR A 199 13.83 15.91 9.36
CA TYR A 199 13.77 16.91 10.43
C TYR A 199 15.15 17.29 11.02
N GLY A 200 16.18 17.39 10.16
CA GLY A 200 17.55 17.70 10.56
C GLY A 200 18.27 16.55 11.28
N LEU A 201 17.64 15.38 11.41
CA LEU A 201 18.28 14.17 11.89
C LEU A 201 18.86 13.43 10.69
N SER A 202 20.18 13.49 10.55
CA SER A 202 20.87 12.72 9.52
C SER A 202 20.67 11.22 9.74
N PHE A 203 20.41 10.49 8.66
CA PHE A 203 20.38 9.03 8.65
C PHE A 203 21.77 8.39 8.57
N THR A 204 22.81 9.19 8.27
CA THR A 204 24.19 8.70 8.16
C THR A 204 24.68 7.91 9.38
N PRO A 205 24.46 8.35 10.64
CA PRO A 205 24.87 7.58 11.82
C PRO A 205 24.15 6.23 11.93
N LEU A 206 22.89 6.15 11.50
CA LEU A 206 22.10 4.92 11.51
C LEU A 206 22.57 3.99 10.39
N ALA A 207 22.68 4.47 9.15
CA ALA A 207 23.27 3.73 8.03
C ALA A 207 24.63 3.11 8.39
N ARG A 208 25.45 3.89 9.09
CA ARG A 208 26.75 3.45 9.61
C ARG A 208 26.63 2.25 10.53
N LEU A 209 25.60 2.11 11.36
CA LEU A 209 25.41 0.93 12.20
C LEU A 209 25.22 -0.35 11.37
N HIS A 210 24.58 -0.24 10.21
CA HIS A 210 24.48 -1.33 9.23
C HIS A 210 25.84 -1.80 8.75
N GLU A 211 26.60 -0.86 8.20
CA GLU A 211 27.93 -1.13 7.67
C GLU A 211 28.87 -1.67 8.75
N ALA A 212 28.71 -1.24 10.00
CA ALA A 212 29.52 -1.69 11.14
C ALA A 212 29.10 -3.04 11.74
N GLY A 213 28.04 -3.66 11.23
CA GLY A 213 27.52 -4.92 11.77
C GLY A 213 26.80 -4.78 13.11
N LEU A 214 26.42 -3.55 13.50
CA LEU A 214 25.81 -3.25 14.79
C LEU A 214 24.27 -3.22 14.74
N ALA A 215 23.70 -3.05 13.56
CA ALA A 215 22.28 -3.16 13.24
C ALA A 215 22.13 -3.66 11.80
N ARG A 216 20.99 -4.19 11.37
CA ARG A 216 20.86 -4.76 10.02
C ARG A 216 19.57 -4.33 9.35
N GLU A 217 19.69 -3.79 8.14
CA GLU A 217 18.58 -3.48 7.24
C GLU A 217 17.87 -4.76 6.80
N TYR A 218 16.61 -4.64 6.41
CA TYR A 218 15.76 -5.80 6.14
C TYR A 218 14.61 -5.43 5.20
N ALA A 219 14.01 -6.44 4.58
CA ALA A 219 12.76 -6.24 3.84
C ALA A 219 11.56 -6.28 4.80
N VAL A 220 10.69 -5.29 4.70
CA VAL A 220 9.33 -5.35 5.23
C VAL A 220 8.44 -5.94 4.16
N VAL A 221 7.62 -6.92 4.54
CA VAL A 221 6.68 -7.60 3.63
C VAL A 221 5.34 -7.76 4.32
N GLY A 222 4.26 -7.81 3.54
CA GLY A 222 2.94 -8.09 4.08
C GLY A 222 1.96 -8.48 2.97
N ARG A 223 0.93 -9.23 3.34
CA ARG A 223 -0.23 -9.54 2.50
C ARG A 223 -1.47 -9.46 3.37
N SER A 224 -2.46 -8.70 2.93
CA SER A 224 -3.73 -8.59 3.63
C SER A 224 -4.51 -9.90 3.50
N ARG A 225 -5.54 -10.05 4.32
CA ARG A 225 -6.63 -10.97 4.00
C ARG A 225 -7.41 -10.43 2.78
N PRO A 226 -8.30 -11.24 2.18
CA PRO A 226 -9.25 -10.75 1.20
C PRO A 226 -10.13 -9.64 1.79
N LEU A 227 -10.12 -8.49 1.14
CA LEU A 227 -10.94 -7.32 1.38
C LEU A 227 -12.06 -7.26 0.35
N VAL A 228 -13.16 -6.59 0.69
CA VAL A 228 -14.31 -6.45 -0.19
C VAL A 228 -14.62 -4.98 -0.38
N TRP A 229 -14.76 -4.59 -1.64
CA TRP A 229 -15.26 -3.29 -2.04
C TRP A 229 -16.42 -3.49 -3.00
N ALA A 230 -17.43 -2.62 -2.94
CA ALA A 230 -18.56 -2.67 -3.85
C ALA A 230 -19.03 -1.25 -4.17
N ALA A 231 -19.43 -1.05 -5.42
CA ALA A 231 -20.01 0.21 -5.88
C ALA A 231 -21.03 -0.06 -7.00
N PRO A 232 -22.04 0.82 -7.16
CA PRO A 232 -22.92 0.77 -8.32
C PRO A 232 -22.13 0.87 -9.63
N ALA A 233 -22.61 0.19 -10.67
CA ALA A 233 -22.06 0.19 -12.03
C ALA A 233 -22.37 1.49 -12.81
N ARG A 234 -22.77 2.56 -12.12
CA ARG A 234 -22.92 3.87 -12.75
C ARG A 234 -21.55 4.36 -13.19
N ALA A 235 -21.40 4.62 -14.48
CA ALA A 235 -20.33 5.48 -14.94
C ALA A 235 -20.51 6.82 -14.20
N GLY A 236 -19.57 7.14 -13.30
CA GLY A 236 -19.51 8.49 -12.76
C GLY A 236 -19.45 9.42 -13.97
N ALA A 237 -20.34 10.41 -14.05
CA ALA A 237 -20.15 11.50 -14.98
C ALA A 237 -18.69 11.96 -14.82
N PRO A 238 -17.89 12.05 -15.90
CA PRO A 238 -16.47 12.38 -15.78
C PRO A 238 -16.40 13.65 -14.93
N GLY A 239 -15.78 13.54 -13.75
CA GLY A 239 -15.70 14.62 -12.79
C GLY A 239 -15.21 15.85 -13.52
N GLY A 240 -16.12 16.79 -13.76
CA GLY A 240 -15.79 18.10 -14.28
C GLY A 240 -14.86 18.72 -13.27
N ALA A 241 -13.56 18.61 -13.52
CA ALA A 241 -12.58 19.52 -12.96
C ALA A 241 -12.93 20.89 -13.55
N GLY A 242 -13.93 21.54 -12.93
CA GLY A 242 -14.08 22.97 -13.00
C GLY A 242 -12.77 23.54 -12.51
N MET A 243 -11.94 24.00 -13.46
CA MET A 243 -10.90 24.97 -13.17
C MET A 243 -11.55 26.08 -12.36
N PRO A 244 -11.00 26.47 -11.19
CA PRO A 244 -11.45 27.68 -10.54
C PRO A 244 -11.22 28.83 -11.53
N GLU A 245 -12.29 29.55 -11.88
CA GLU A 245 -12.18 30.87 -12.48
C GLU A 245 -11.29 31.71 -11.56
N VAL A 246 -10.11 32.06 -12.07
CA VAL A 246 -9.27 33.09 -11.48
C VAL A 246 -9.99 34.41 -11.75
N PRO A 247 -10.42 35.18 -10.74
CA PRO A 247 -10.94 36.52 -10.98
C PRO A 247 -9.82 37.36 -11.57
N GLY A 248 -10.12 37.99 -12.71
CA GLY A 248 -9.21 38.92 -13.39
C GLY A 248 -8.79 40.08 -12.50
N ALA A 249 -7.57 40.55 -12.77
CA ALA A 249 -7.00 41.80 -12.25
C ALA A 249 -7.74 43.03 -12.78
#